data_AF-A0A7S0D8W1-F1
#
_entry.id   AF-A0A7S0D8W1-F1
#
_cell.length_a   1.000
_cell.length_b   1.000
_cell.length_c   1.000
_cell.angle_alpha   90.00
_cell.angle_beta   90.00
_cell.angle_gamma   90.00
#
_symmetry.space_group_name_H-M   'P 1'
#
loop_
_entity.id
_entity.type
_entity.pdbx_description
1 polymer ?
#
loop_
_entity_poly.entity_id
_entity_poly.type
_entity_poly.pdbx_seq_one_letter_code
_entity_poly.pdbx_strand_id
1 'polypeptide(L)'
;KDCLKEFRPERHRTCLDTGAYLLNFKGCCKCGNRVALKMVSRKVEEEEDKDGYISEVVTFNHICAKCSHVICEHYYSFEAGEDAQEYLMECPLCGRGAHTSLFDRAAEAASVHNSEGQEVESKQPLEECKGELLSLQVGSLRQALQEVEGSDNEDDDWED
;
A
#
# COMPACT_ATOMS: atom_id res chain seq x y z
N LYS A 1 20.09 -11.11 -1.99
CA LYS A 1 20.15 -10.10 -3.09
C LYS A 1 19.78 -10.70 -4.45
N ASP A 2 20.09 -11.97 -4.71
CA ASP A 2 19.91 -12.57 -6.04
C ASP A 2 18.46 -12.77 -6.51
N CYS A 3 17.49 -12.64 -5.60
CA CYS A 3 16.05 -12.76 -5.88
C CYS A 3 15.44 -11.52 -6.54
N LEU A 4 16.13 -10.38 -6.49
CA LEU A 4 15.61 -9.06 -6.87
C LEU A 4 16.33 -8.55 -8.12
N LYS A 5 15.66 -7.66 -8.87
CA LYS A 5 16.30 -6.93 -9.98
C LYS A 5 17.12 -5.77 -9.44
N GLU A 6 16.54 -5.01 -8.52
CA GLU A 6 17.14 -3.86 -7.87
C GLU A 6 16.90 -3.92 -6.36
N PHE A 7 17.84 -3.40 -5.57
CA PHE A 7 17.71 -3.35 -4.12
C PHE A 7 17.06 -2.03 -3.69
N ARG A 8 15.88 -2.10 -3.06
CA ARG A 8 15.12 -0.93 -2.59
C ARG A 8 14.88 0.11 -3.71
N PRO A 9 14.13 -0.24 -4.77
CA PRO A 9 13.79 0.73 -5.82
C PRO A 9 13.07 1.95 -5.23
N GLU A 10 13.29 3.13 -5.80
CA GLU A 10 12.60 4.35 -5.37
C GLU A 10 11.11 4.29 -5.74
N ARG A 11 10.24 4.64 -4.78
CA ARG A 11 8.78 4.63 -4.93
C ARG A 11 8.14 5.99 -4.64
N HIS A 12 8.96 7.00 -4.37
CA HIS A 12 8.51 8.37 -4.10
C HIS A 12 7.47 8.37 -2.97
N ARG A 13 6.24 8.80 -3.26
CA ARG A 13 5.15 8.92 -2.30
C ARG A 13 4.37 7.62 -2.06
N THR A 14 4.68 6.54 -2.77
CA THR A 14 3.98 5.26 -2.59
C THR A 14 4.54 4.51 -1.38
N CYS A 15 3.76 4.49 -0.30
CA CYS A 15 3.99 3.70 0.90
C CYS A 15 2.84 2.70 1.03
N LEU A 16 3.16 1.40 1.09
CA LEU A 16 2.15 0.34 1.24
C LEU A 16 2.48 -0.48 2.48
N ASP A 17 1.46 -0.74 3.30
CA ASP A 17 1.50 -1.65 4.46
C ASP A 17 1.31 -3.12 4.04
N THR A 18 0.91 -3.36 2.78
CA THR A 18 0.54 -4.67 2.24
C THR A 18 0.98 -4.85 0.79
N GLY A 19 0.94 -6.10 0.31
CA GLY A 19 1.23 -6.46 -1.07
C GLY A 19 2.73 -6.59 -1.35
N ALA A 20 3.08 -6.79 -2.63
CA ALA A 20 4.45 -7.00 -3.06
C ALA A 20 4.71 -6.36 -4.43
N TYR A 21 5.87 -5.74 -4.62
CA TYR A 21 6.26 -5.17 -5.93
C TYR A 21 6.83 -6.25 -6.86
N LEU A 22 5.95 -7.06 -7.45
CA LEU A 22 6.32 -8.20 -8.29
C LEU A 22 7.18 -7.82 -9.50
N LEU A 23 7.08 -6.58 -10.00
CA LEU A 23 7.93 -6.11 -11.10
C LEU A 23 9.42 -6.10 -10.73
N ASN A 24 9.77 -5.92 -9.45
CA ASN A 24 11.15 -6.00 -8.97
C ASN A 24 11.59 -7.43 -8.61
N PHE A 25 10.65 -8.38 -8.56
CA PHE A 25 10.99 -9.77 -8.32
C PHE A 25 11.54 -10.44 -9.60
N LYS A 26 12.82 -10.82 -9.57
CA LYS A 26 13.49 -11.55 -10.66
C LYS A 26 13.17 -13.05 -10.62
N GLY A 27 12.89 -13.58 -9.43
CA GLY A 27 12.68 -14.99 -9.18
C GLY A 27 13.53 -15.48 -8.02
N CYS A 28 13.05 -16.51 -7.30
CA CYS A 28 13.73 -17.04 -6.14
C CYS A 28 15.08 -17.67 -6.53
N CYS A 29 16.16 -17.23 -5.91
CA CYS A 29 17.50 -17.75 -6.20
C CYS A 29 17.71 -19.20 -5.75
N LYS A 30 16.85 -19.72 -4.86
CA LYS A 30 16.93 -21.10 -4.36
C LYS A 30 16.22 -22.11 -5.26
N CYS A 31 15.05 -21.78 -5.79
CA CYS A 31 14.20 -22.75 -6.52
C CYS A 31 13.76 -22.28 -7.92
N GLY A 32 14.13 -21.07 -8.33
CA GLY A 32 13.80 -20.50 -9.64
C GLY A 32 12.35 -20.02 -9.80
N ASN A 33 11.49 -20.14 -8.78
CA ASN A 33 10.09 -19.68 -8.88
C ASN A 33 10.01 -18.17 -9.09
N ARG A 34 9.27 -17.73 -10.12
CA ARG A 34 9.15 -16.32 -10.54
C ARG A 34 7.78 -15.71 -10.26
N VAL A 35 6.78 -16.52 -9.92
CA VAL A 35 5.38 -16.07 -9.97
C VAL A 35 4.80 -15.86 -8.57
N ALA A 36 5.09 -16.77 -7.63
CA ALA A 36 4.37 -16.80 -6.36
C ALA A 36 5.24 -16.41 -5.16
N LEU A 37 4.81 -15.36 -4.46
CA LEU A 37 5.30 -14.93 -3.15
C LEU A 37 4.19 -15.06 -2.11
N LYS A 38 4.57 -15.23 -0.84
CA LYS A 38 3.67 -15.16 0.30
C LYS A 38 4.18 -14.11 1.28
N MET A 39 3.26 -13.45 1.96
CA MET A 39 3.55 -12.55 3.07
C MET A 39 3.25 -13.31 4.36
N VAL A 40 4.22 -13.38 5.26
CA VAL A 40 4.10 -14.15 6.51
C VAL A 40 4.63 -13.36 7.68
N SER A 41 4.27 -13.78 8.89
CA SER A 41 4.73 -13.16 10.14
C SER A 41 4.40 -11.67 10.21
N ARG A 42 3.19 -11.29 9.76
CA ARG A 42 2.70 -9.92 9.89
C ARG A 42 2.58 -9.57 11.36
N LYS A 43 3.18 -8.45 11.75
CA LYS A 43 3.06 -7.81 13.05
C LYS A 43 2.62 -6.38 12.83
N VAL A 44 1.74 -5.91 13.70
CA VAL A 44 1.22 -4.55 13.74
C VAL A 44 1.40 -4.08 15.17
N GLU A 45 2.08 -2.96 15.33
CA GLU A 45 2.33 -2.29 16.60
C GLU A 45 1.68 -0.91 16.50
N GLU A 46 0.65 -0.67 17.30
CA GLU A 46 -0.13 0.58 17.31
C GLU A 46 0.03 1.25 18.68
N GLU A 47 0.33 2.55 18.68
CA GLU A 47 0.44 3.36 19.89
C GLU A 47 -0.39 4.65 19.71
N GLU A 48 -1.19 4.97 20.72
CA GLU A 48 -1.95 6.22 20.81
C GLU A 48 -1.60 6.94 22.11
N ASP A 49 -1.09 8.16 21.99
CA ASP A 49 -0.74 9.00 23.12
C ASP A 49 -1.91 9.91 23.55
N LYS A 50 -1.80 10.50 24.74
CA LYS A 50 -2.85 11.33 25.35
C LYS A 50 -3.12 12.65 24.62
N ASP A 51 -2.18 13.09 23.81
CA ASP A 51 -2.28 14.27 22.94
C ASP A 51 -2.92 13.94 21.57
N GLY A 52 -3.29 12.69 21.34
CA GLY A 52 -3.86 12.25 20.06
C GLY A 52 -2.81 11.96 19.00
N TYR A 53 -1.52 11.86 19.36
CA TYR A 53 -0.51 11.29 18.48
C TYR A 53 -0.77 9.79 18.28
N ILE A 54 -0.82 9.36 17.03
CA ILE A 54 -1.07 7.97 16.63
C ILE A 54 0.16 7.48 15.86
N SER A 55 0.68 6.31 16.20
CA SER A 55 1.69 5.63 15.40
C SER A 55 1.31 4.18 15.13
N GLU A 56 1.63 3.71 13.93
CA GLU A 56 1.45 2.32 13.51
C GLU A 56 2.72 1.84 12.81
N VAL A 57 3.25 0.70 13.24
CA VAL A 57 4.37 0.03 12.58
C VAL A 57 3.92 -1.35 12.12
N VAL A 58 4.06 -1.59 10.82
CA VAL A 58 3.74 -2.89 10.19
C VAL A 58 5.02 -3.54 9.68
N THR A 59 5.28 -4.76 10.14
CA THR A 59 6.40 -5.57 9.68
C THR A 59 5.95 -6.95 9.22
N PHE A 60 6.48 -7.43 8.11
CA PHE A 60 6.23 -8.79 7.62
C PHE A 60 7.31 -9.28 6.67
N ASN A 61 7.36 -10.58 6.41
CA ASN A 61 8.34 -11.19 5.53
C ASN A 61 7.74 -11.59 4.17
N HIS A 62 8.45 -11.25 3.09
CA HIS A 62 8.22 -11.85 1.78
C HIS A 62 8.96 -13.17 1.68
N ILE A 63 8.22 -14.26 1.47
CA ILE A 63 8.79 -15.59 1.28
C ILE A 63 8.41 -16.15 -0.10
N CYS A 64 9.30 -16.98 -0.65
CA CYS A 64 8.98 -17.73 -1.85
C CYS A 64 7.89 -18.76 -1.55
N ALA A 65 6.79 -18.76 -2.30
CA ALA A 65 5.69 -19.69 -2.07
C ALA A 65 6.04 -21.17 -2.25
N LYS A 66 7.10 -21.47 -3.03
CA LYS A 66 7.50 -22.85 -3.39
C LYS A 66 8.44 -23.50 -2.39
N CYS A 67 9.45 -22.77 -1.91
CA CYS A 67 10.49 -23.31 -1.03
C CYS A 67 10.61 -22.60 0.32
N SER A 68 9.69 -21.66 0.61
CA SER A 68 9.69 -20.85 1.83
C SER A 68 10.97 -20.06 2.07
N HIS A 69 11.79 -19.84 1.05
CA HIS A 69 12.97 -18.98 1.14
C HIS A 69 12.56 -17.54 1.46
N VAL A 70 13.07 -16.99 2.57
CA VAL A 70 12.89 -15.59 2.96
C VAL A 70 13.64 -14.71 1.98
N ILE A 71 12.91 -13.83 1.28
CA ILE A 71 13.47 -12.91 0.29
C ILE A 71 13.91 -11.63 0.97
N CYS A 72 13.02 -11.04 1.77
CA CYS A 72 13.29 -9.86 2.57
C CYS A 72 12.17 -9.62 3.59
N GLU A 73 12.47 -8.75 4.54
CA GLU A 73 11.50 -8.14 5.45
C GLU A 73 10.99 -6.83 4.83
N HIS A 74 9.71 -6.55 5.07
CA HIS A 74 9.02 -5.33 4.71
C HIS A 74 8.75 -4.54 5.98
N TYR A 75 9.11 -3.26 5.95
CA TYR A 75 8.84 -2.30 7.01
C TYR A 75 7.96 -1.19 6.45
N TYR A 76 6.91 -0.86 7.19
CA TYR A 76 6.05 0.28 6.98
C TYR A 76 5.80 0.96 8.32
N SER A 77 5.84 2.29 8.35
CA SER A 77 5.38 3.07 9.49
C SER A 77 4.45 4.19 9.05
N PHE A 78 3.53 4.50 9.93
CA PHE A 78 2.59 5.60 9.85
C PHE A 78 2.63 6.35 11.18
N GLU A 79 2.71 7.66 11.11
CA GLU A 79 2.70 8.55 12.27
C GLU A 79 1.76 9.71 11.95
N ALA A 80 0.81 10.01 12.83
CA ALA A 80 -0.10 11.13 12.71
C ALA A 80 -0.10 11.94 14.00
N GLY A 81 0.28 13.21 13.89
CA GLY A 81 0.23 14.19 14.97
C GLY A 81 -0.84 15.25 14.73
N GLU A 82 -0.69 16.41 15.36
CA GLU A 82 -1.68 17.50 15.27
C GLU A 82 -1.71 18.20 13.90
N ASP A 83 -0.54 18.34 13.25
CA ASP A 83 -0.37 19.18 12.05
C ASP A 83 0.05 18.38 10.80
N ALA A 84 0.45 17.13 10.97
CA ALA A 84 0.96 16.31 9.88
C ALA A 84 0.68 14.83 10.07
N GLN A 85 0.65 14.13 8.94
CA GLN A 85 0.73 12.68 8.86
C GLN A 85 1.91 12.27 7.98
N GLU A 86 2.66 11.28 8.44
CA GLU A 86 3.86 10.75 7.81
C GLU A 86 3.70 9.28 7.51
N TYR A 87 4.15 8.89 6.32
CA TYR A 87 4.15 7.52 5.84
C TYR A 87 5.56 7.18 5.39
N LEU A 88 6.08 6.05 5.87
CA LEU A 88 7.38 5.54 5.45
C LEU A 88 7.25 4.06 5.07
N MET A 89 7.96 3.67 4.02
CA MET A 89 8.07 2.27 3.62
C MET A 89 9.54 1.97 3.26
N GLU A 90 10.10 0.93 3.87
CA GLU A 90 11.40 0.38 3.51
C GLU A 90 11.31 -1.12 3.30
N CYS A 91 11.51 -1.57 2.05
CA CYS A 91 11.55 -2.98 1.72
C CYS A 91 12.50 -3.24 0.55
N PRO A 92 13.45 -4.19 0.65
CA PRO A 92 14.32 -4.56 -0.47
C PRO A 92 13.56 -4.89 -1.76
N LEU A 93 12.43 -5.58 -1.65
CA LEU A 93 11.56 -5.94 -2.78
C LEU A 93 10.66 -4.77 -3.21
N CYS A 94 9.89 -4.20 -2.27
CA CYS A 94 8.84 -3.22 -2.59
C CYS A 94 9.39 -1.84 -2.91
N GLY A 95 10.49 -1.45 -2.27
CA GLY A 95 11.16 -0.18 -2.48
C GLY A 95 11.27 0.68 -1.23
N ARG A 96 11.74 1.92 -1.44
CA ARG A 96 11.70 3.00 -0.46
C ARG A 96 10.63 4.00 -0.89
N GLY A 97 9.75 4.37 0.02
CA GLY A 97 8.78 5.43 -0.18
C GLY A 97 8.63 6.25 1.08
N ALA A 98 8.40 7.56 0.92
CA ALA A 98 8.10 8.46 2.01
C ALA A 98 7.08 9.51 1.54
N HIS A 99 6.08 9.79 2.38
CA HIS A 99 5.10 10.82 2.11
C HIS A 99 4.68 11.52 3.39
N THR A 100 4.72 12.84 3.36
CA THR A 100 4.18 13.70 4.42
C THR A 100 3.00 14.48 3.85
N SER A 101 1.90 14.51 4.57
CA SER A 101 0.75 15.39 4.30
C SER A 101 0.52 16.28 5.52
N LEU A 102 0.33 17.57 5.29
CA LEU A 102 -0.02 18.52 6.35
C LEU A 102 -1.53 18.61 6.47
N PHE A 103 -2.04 18.80 7.68
CA PHE A 103 -3.44 19.15 7.89
C PHE A 103 -3.59 20.65 7.61
N ASP A 104 -4.45 21.01 6.66
CA ASP A 104 -4.68 22.41 6.27
C ASP A 104 -5.45 23.18 7.38
N ARG A 105 -4.78 23.51 8.49
CA ARG A 105 -5.25 24.58 9.40
C ARG A 105 -4.93 25.97 8.84
N ALA A 106 -4.06 26.05 7.84
CA ALA A 106 -3.65 27.29 7.17
C ALA A 106 -4.68 27.80 6.13
N ALA A 107 -5.58 26.96 5.65
CA ALA A 107 -6.65 27.40 4.73
C ALA A 107 -7.68 28.31 5.42
N GLU A 108 -7.88 28.18 6.73
CA GLU A 108 -8.81 29.04 7.49
C GLU A 108 -8.15 30.35 7.97
N ALA A 109 -6.85 30.35 8.27
CA ALA A 109 -6.12 31.57 8.69
C ALA A 109 -5.88 32.58 7.55
N ALA A 110 -5.98 32.16 6.28
CA ALA A 110 -5.90 33.06 5.13
C ALA A 110 -7.24 33.75 4.77
N SER A 111 -8.35 33.40 5.45
CA SER A 111 -9.68 33.94 5.15
C SER A 111 -10.08 35.16 6.00
N VAL A 112 -9.30 35.52 7.02
CA VAL A 112 -9.55 36.69 7.87
C VAL A 112 -8.46 37.74 7.63
N HIS A 113 -8.82 38.77 6.86
CA HIS A 113 -8.00 39.89 6.34
C HIS A 113 -7.31 39.67 4.98
N ASN A 114 -8.05 39.92 3.91
CA ASN A 114 -7.62 40.89 2.90
C ASN A 114 -8.83 41.48 2.16
N SER A 115 -9.29 42.63 2.65
CA SER A 115 -9.86 43.65 1.78
C SER A 115 -8.72 44.35 1.06
N GLU A 116 -8.94 44.67 -0.21
CA GLU A 116 -8.06 45.39 -1.15
C GLU A 116 -7.23 44.48 -2.05
N GLY A 117 -7.56 44.58 -3.34
CA GLY A 117 -7.24 43.58 -4.34
C GLY A 117 -5.88 43.75 -4.99
N GLN A 118 -5.43 42.65 -5.58
CA GLN A 118 -4.55 42.68 -6.73
C GLN A 118 -4.70 41.36 -7.48
N GLU A 119 -5.16 41.46 -8.73
CA GLU A 119 -5.17 40.37 -9.70
C GLU A 119 -3.72 39.95 -9.96
N VAL A 120 -3.40 38.67 -9.74
CA VAL A 120 -2.18 38.08 -10.28
C VAL A 120 -2.54 36.75 -10.92
N GLU A 121 -2.66 36.80 -12.24
CA GLU A 121 -2.81 35.68 -13.14
C GLU A 121 -1.48 34.90 -13.16
N SER A 122 -1.46 33.68 -12.60
CA SER A 122 -0.34 32.75 -12.75
C SER A 122 -0.83 31.44 -13.37
N LYS A 123 -0.87 31.45 -14.70
CA LYS A 123 -0.92 30.23 -15.53
C LYS A 123 0.37 29.45 -15.32
N GLN A 124 0.27 28.17 -14.94
CA GLN A 124 1.26 27.18 -15.33
C GLN A 124 0.59 25.92 -15.89
N PRO A 125 1.20 25.28 -16.91
CA PRO A 125 0.49 24.44 -17.86
C PRO A 125 0.36 23.00 -17.37
N LEU A 126 -0.78 22.39 -17.65
CA LEU A 126 -0.98 20.95 -17.66
C LEU A 126 -0.19 20.37 -18.85
N GLU A 127 0.87 19.61 -18.59
CA GLU A 127 1.49 18.77 -19.63
C GLU A 127 0.71 17.46 -19.80
N GLU A 128 0.12 17.32 -20.99
CA GLU A 128 -0.51 16.10 -21.48
C GLU A 128 0.55 15.04 -21.82
N CYS A 129 0.70 14.02 -20.97
CA CYS A 129 1.39 12.79 -21.36
C CYS A 129 0.44 11.91 -22.19
N LYS A 130 0.54 12.00 -23.50
CA LYS A 130 -0.06 11.06 -24.47
C LYS A 130 0.67 9.71 -24.36
N GLY A 131 0.10 8.79 -23.59
CA GLY A 131 0.50 7.39 -23.54
C GLY A 131 -0.57 6.51 -24.19
N GLU A 132 -0.18 5.80 -25.24
CA GLU A 132 -1.05 4.98 -26.08
C GLU A 132 -1.77 3.88 -25.29
N LEU A 133 -3.09 3.83 -25.49
CA LEU A 133 -4.03 2.89 -24.91
C LEU A 133 -3.88 1.52 -25.62
N LEU A 134 -3.17 0.58 -25.01
CA LEU A 134 -3.18 -0.81 -25.46
C LEU A 134 -4.47 -1.49 -24.97
N SER A 135 -5.37 -1.75 -25.92
CA SER A 135 -6.62 -2.48 -25.74
C SER A 135 -6.35 -3.93 -25.34
N LEU A 136 -6.46 -4.25 -24.05
CA LEU A 136 -6.60 -5.63 -23.58
C LEU A 136 -8.09 -5.96 -23.48
N GLN A 137 -8.56 -6.79 -24.40
CA GLN A 137 -9.93 -7.31 -24.43
C GLN A 137 -10.19 -8.15 -23.18
N VAL A 138 -10.97 -7.60 -22.26
CA VAL A 138 -11.56 -8.35 -21.13
C VAL A 138 -12.74 -9.19 -21.64
N GLY A 139 -12.40 -10.34 -22.21
CA GLY A 139 -13.35 -11.39 -22.55
C GLY A 139 -13.17 -12.60 -21.64
N SER A 140 -14.20 -12.87 -20.83
CA SER A 140 -14.47 -14.16 -20.17
C SER A 140 -13.67 -14.52 -18.90
N LEU A 141 -14.06 -13.93 -17.77
CA LEU A 141 -13.94 -14.56 -16.45
C LEU A 141 -15.30 -14.59 -15.75
N ARG A 142 -16.22 -15.38 -16.31
CA ARG A 142 -17.51 -15.75 -15.70
C ARG A 142 -17.70 -17.26 -15.82
N GLN A 143 -16.89 -18.03 -15.09
CA GLN A 143 -17.18 -19.44 -14.74
C GLN A 143 -16.06 -20.00 -13.84
N ALA A 144 -16.14 -19.79 -12.53
CA ALA A 144 -15.38 -20.57 -11.55
C ALA A 144 -15.93 -20.42 -10.11
N LEU A 145 -17.23 -20.19 -9.94
CA LEU A 145 -17.89 -20.22 -8.63
C LEU A 145 -19.24 -20.91 -8.77
N GLN A 146 -19.19 -22.23 -8.93
CA GLN A 146 -20.32 -23.12 -8.69
C GLN A 146 -19.76 -24.49 -8.34
N GLU A 147 -19.97 -24.89 -7.08
CA GLU A 147 -19.96 -26.26 -6.50
C GLU A 147 -19.42 -26.23 -5.06
N VAL A 148 -20.27 -25.76 -4.16
CA VAL A 148 -20.41 -26.30 -2.79
C VAL A 148 -21.87 -26.09 -2.40
N GLU A 149 -22.72 -26.97 -2.92
CA GLU A 149 -24.06 -27.20 -2.40
C GLU A 149 -24.00 -28.32 -1.35
N GLY A 150 -24.77 -28.15 -0.27
CA GLY A 150 -25.04 -29.16 0.77
C GLY A 150 -24.36 -28.80 2.10
N SER A 151 -25.06 -28.52 3.20
CA SER A 151 -26.40 -28.92 3.60
C SER A 151 -26.96 -27.95 4.66
N ASP A 152 -28.13 -27.38 4.39
CA ASP A 152 -29.02 -26.81 5.41
C ASP A 152 -29.72 -27.94 6.17
N ASN A 153 -29.79 -27.83 7.49
CA ASN A 153 -30.95 -28.11 8.36
C ASN A 153 -30.46 -28.04 9.82
N GLU A 154 -30.56 -26.85 10.42
CA GLU A 154 -30.57 -26.69 11.87
C GLU A 154 -32.03 -26.80 12.33
N ASP A 155 -32.33 -27.88 13.03
CA ASP A 155 -33.58 -28.08 13.77
C ASP A 155 -33.50 -27.21 15.05
N ASP A 156 -34.18 -26.06 15.02
CA ASP A 156 -34.52 -25.26 16.20
C ASP A 156 -35.70 -25.95 16.94
N ASP A 157 -35.39 -26.73 17.98
CA ASP A 157 -36.36 -27.30 18.91
C ASP A 157 -35.97 -26.93 20.35
N TRP A 158 -36.54 -25.84 20.85
CA TRP A 158 -36.52 -25.48 22.27
C TRP A 158 -37.98 -25.34 22.75
N GLU A 159 -38.57 -26.45 23.19
CA GLU A 159 -39.77 -26.45 24.04
C GLU A 159 -39.39 -26.74 25.52
N ASP A 160 -39.95 -25.87 26.39
CA ASP A 160 -40.20 -25.93 27.85
C ASP A 160 -39.05 -26.17 28.87
#